data_AF-A0A182TSU8-F1
#
_entry.id   AF-A0A182TSU8-F1
#
_cell.length_a   1.000
_cell.length_b   1.000
_cell.length_c   1.000
_cell.angle_alpha   90.00
_cell.angle_beta   90.00
_cell.angle_gamma   90.00
#
_symmetry.space_group_name_H-M   'P 1'
#
loop_
_entity.id
_entity.type
_entity.pdbx_description
1 polymer ?
#
loop_
_entity_poly.entity_id
_entity_poly.type
_entity_poly.pdbx_seq_one_letter_code
_entity_poly.pdbx_strand_id
1 'polypeptide(L)'
;MNFSTFVVLVAACSALPKDTPEVVPEDAETLDGPPFLAELRDQCRNTTGDDTTFNELKEHISTDLPKCFMAHVNMDQLKTDTSKLEEQEKKKLFEKICEQINESVTCLTPVKAKLKPCLDEEDVKIMEQVVATVPEALNMACTNSGALLQKFTEPAYRSCAMELPPMIEECTSELPDSMESLPFSQYSEKQCGEIYTMRDCFSRRIKECGATGYMDFFILFYRKLLALTPCK
;
A
#
# COMPACT_ATOMS: atom_id res chain seq x y z
N MET A 1 0.74 16.52 -5.00
CA MET A 1 0.74 15.23 -4.28
C MET A 1 1.29 15.48 -2.89
N ASN A 2 0.41 15.53 -1.89
CA ASN A 2 0.84 15.30 -0.52
C ASN A 2 1.25 13.83 -0.42
N PHE A 3 2.55 13.59 -0.21
CA PHE A 3 3.16 12.24 -0.19
C PHE A 3 2.38 11.24 0.67
N SER A 4 1.73 11.78 1.69
CA SER A 4 0.87 11.10 2.64
C SER A 4 -0.33 10.36 2.05
N THR A 5 -0.97 10.87 1.01
CA THR A 5 -2.13 10.20 0.37
C THR A 5 -1.70 8.92 -0.34
N PHE A 6 -0.51 8.92 -0.96
CA PHE A 6 0.07 7.73 -1.59
C PHE A 6 0.47 6.67 -0.54
N VAL A 7 1.08 7.11 0.57
CA VAL A 7 1.49 6.21 1.67
C VAL A 7 0.30 5.53 2.36
N VAL A 8 -0.83 6.24 2.56
CA VAL A 8 -2.05 5.66 3.18
C VAL A 8 -2.61 4.51 2.35
N LEU A 9 -2.63 4.66 1.02
CA LEU A 9 -3.15 3.64 0.10
C LEU A 9 -2.24 2.40 0.04
N VAL A 10 -0.93 2.59 0.14
CA VAL A 10 0.06 1.50 0.19
C VAL A 10 0.06 0.81 1.56
N ALA A 11 -0.07 1.57 2.66
CA ALA A 11 -0.10 1.05 4.03
C ALA A 11 -1.38 0.27 4.34
N ALA A 12 -2.54 0.70 3.81
CA ALA A 12 -3.81 -0.01 3.97
C ALA A 12 -3.77 -1.44 3.39
N CYS A 13 -2.88 -1.72 2.43
CA CYS A 13 -2.69 -3.05 1.85
C CYS A 13 -1.68 -3.93 2.63
N SER A 14 -0.95 -3.36 3.60
CA SER A 14 0.18 -4.01 4.28
C SER A 14 -0.12 -4.46 5.72
N ALA A 15 -1.34 -4.20 6.22
CA ALA A 15 -1.72 -4.54 7.59
C ALA A 15 -2.07 -6.03 7.75
N LEU A 16 -1.07 -6.86 8.02
CA LEU A 16 -1.24 -8.19 8.63
C LEU A 16 -1.14 -8.08 10.18
N PRO A 17 -1.86 -8.91 10.95
CA PRO A 17 -1.83 -8.84 12.41
C PRO A 17 -0.45 -9.22 12.97
N LYS A 18 0.09 -8.39 13.87
CA LYS A 18 1.26 -8.73 14.70
C LYS A 18 0.80 -9.61 15.86
N ASP A 19 1.25 -10.86 15.89
CA ASP A 19 1.21 -11.73 17.07
C ASP A 19 2.64 -12.21 17.40
N THR A 20 3.33 -11.57 18.35
CA THR A 20 4.40 -12.18 19.16
C THR A 20 4.63 -11.33 20.42
N PRO A 21 4.95 -11.95 21.58
CA PRO A 21 4.77 -11.35 22.90
C PRO A 21 5.89 -10.38 23.29
N GLU A 22 5.50 -9.43 24.13
CA GLU A 22 6.25 -8.29 24.65
C GLU A 22 7.67 -8.61 25.17
N VAL A 23 8.65 -7.92 24.60
CA VAL A 23 9.72 -7.27 25.37
C VAL A 23 9.73 -5.83 24.86
N VAL A 24 9.20 -4.92 25.67
CA VAL A 24 9.17 -3.47 25.40
C VAL A 24 10.54 -2.92 25.80
N PRO A 25 11.39 -2.45 24.88
CA PRO A 25 12.40 -1.45 25.23
C PRO A 25 11.65 -0.14 25.48
N GLU A 26 11.97 0.51 26.61
CA GLU A 26 11.48 1.82 27.01
C GLU A 26 11.92 2.91 26.03
N ASP A 27 11.34 2.93 24.83
CA ASP A 27 11.29 4.08 23.95
C ASP A 27 9.87 4.10 23.39
N ALA A 28 8.91 4.41 24.26
CA ALA A 28 7.55 4.72 23.86
C ALA A 28 7.59 6.04 23.08
N GLU A 29 7.93 5.94 21.80
CA GLU A 29 7.68 7.01 20.84
C GLU A 29 6.19 7.35 20.92
N THR A 30 6.00 8.66 21.08
CA THR A 30 4.78 9.38 21.35
C THR A 30 3.62 9.00 20.44
N LEU A 31 2.41 9.19 20.97
CA LEU A 31 1.07 9.01 20.38
C LEU A 31 0.78 9.74 19.04
N ASP A 32 1.80 10.23 18.34
CA ASP A 32 1.67 10.73 16.98
C ASP A 32 2.02 9.56 16.05
N GLY A 33 1.04 9.07 15.29
CA GLY A 33 1.28 8.05 14.28
C GLY A 33 2.29 8.52 13.22
N PRO A 34 2.59 7.69 12.20
CA PRO A 34 3.56 8.06 11.18
C PRO A 34 3.28 9.46 10.60
N PRO A 35 4.31 10.23 10.21
CA PRO A 35 4.16 11.63 9.74
C PRO A 35 3.04 11.83 8.72
N PHE A 36 2.78 10.80 7.90
CA PHE A 36 1.73 10.85 6.90
C PHE A 36 0.30 11.00 7.45
N LEU A 37 0.03 10.48 8.64
CA LEU A 37 -1.30 10.60 9.26
C LEU A 37 -1.57 12.02 9.72
N ALA A 38 -0.54 12.76 10.13
CA ALA A 38 -0.68 14.16 10.51
C ALA A 38 -1.02 15.02 9.29
N GLU A 39 -0.33 14.81 8.17
CA GLU A 39 -0.59 15.53 6.92
C GLU A 39 -1.97 15.20 6.35
N LEU A 40 -2.40 13.93 6.38
CA LEU A 40 -3.75 13.55 5.95
C LEU A 40 -4.82 14.21 6.83
N ARG A 41 -4.61 14.27 8.16
CA ARG A 41 -5.53 14.98 9.07
C ARG A 41 -5.66 16.44 8.67
N ASP A 42 -4.53 17.10 8.43
CA ASP A 42 -4.51 18.52 8.09
C ASP A 42 -5.19 18.75 6.73
N GLN A 43 -5.00 17.85 5.76
CA GLN A 43 -5.68 17.89 4.46
C GLN A 43 -7.20 17.67 4.58
N CYS A 44 -7.63 16.69 5.38
CA CYS A 44 -9.04 16.50 5.71
C CYS A 44 -9.63 17.78 6.31
N ARG A 45 -9.00 18.33 7.36
CA ARG A 45 -9.47 19.54 8.05
C ARG A 45 -9.55 20.74 7.10
N ASN A 46 -8.57 20.90 6.22
CA ASN A 46 -8.56 21.99 5.25
C ASN A 46 -9.73 21.90 4.25
N THR A 47 -10.18 20.70 3.93
CA THR A 47 -11.26 20.47 2.95
C THR A 47 -12.65 20.44 3.59
N THR A 48 -12.78 19.84 4.78
CA THR A 48 -14.07 19.63 5.45
C THR A 48 -14.38 20.66 6.54
N GLY A 49 -13.37 21.38 7.02
CA GLY A 49 -13.47 22.39 8.07
C GLY A 49 -13.31 21.84 9.50
N ASP A 50 -13.16 20.52 9.69
CA ASP A 50 -12.97 19.88 10.99
C ASP A 50 -12.24 18.53 10.90
N ASP A 51 -12.00 17.88 12.05
CA ASP A 51 -11.35 16.56 12.11
C ASP A 51 -12.33 15.38 12.02
N THR A 52 -13.63 15.63 11.84
CA THR A 52 -14.66 14.59 11.94
C THR A 52 -14.42 13.49 10.89
N THR A 53 -14.22 13.89 9.63
CA THR A 53 -13.97 12.95 8.53
C THR A 53 -12.67 12.17 8.72
N PHE A 54 -11.61 12.82 9.20
CA PHE A 54 -10.34 12.14 9.49
C PHE A 54 -10.50 11.10 10.61
N ASN A 55 -11.20 11.44 11.69
CA ASN A 55 -11.42 10.54 12.82
C ASN A 55 -12.26 9.33 12.41
N GLU A 56 -13.31 9.55 11.61
CA GLU A 56 -14.11 8.44 11.06
C GLU A 56 -13.30 7.53 10.13
N LEU A 57 -12.43 8.10 9.29
CA LEU A 57 -11.55 7.33 8.42
C LEU A 57 -10.55 6.51 9.25
N LYS A 58 -9.91 7.14 10.23
CA LYS A 58 -8.97 6.48 11.15
C LYS A 58 -9.63 5.33 11.90
N GLU A 59 -10.82 5.57 12.46
CA GLU A 59 -11.60 4.55 13.15
C GLU A 59 -11.94 3.38 12.22
N HIS A 60 -12.43 3.69 11.02
CA HIS A 60 -12.78 2.68 10.02
C HIS A 60 -11.57 1.83 9.60
N ILE A 61 -10.42 2.47 9.31
CA ILE A 61 -9.17 1.76 8.98
C ILE A 61 -8.71 0.89 10.15
N SER A 62 -8.86 1.36 11.39
CA SER A 62 -8.35 0.64 12.57
C SER A 62 -9.28 -0.49 13.03
N THR A 63 -10.56 -0.44 12.70
CA THR A 63 -11.57 -1.34 13.29
C THR A 63 -12.39 -2.10 12.25
N ASP A 64 -13.03 -1.41 11.32
CA ASP A 64 -13.99 -2.01 10.39
C ASP A 64 -13.29 -2.69 9.21
N LEU A 65 -12.21 -2.10 8.69
CA LEU A 65 -11.43 -2.66 7.59
C LEU A 65 -10.85 -4.04 7.98
N PRO A 66 -10.17 -4.22 9.14
CA PRO A 66 -9.74 -5.54 9.59
C PRO A 66 -10.89 -6.53 9.78
N LYS A 67 -12.03 -6.09 10.34
CA LYS A 67 -13.21 -6.95 10.52
C LYS A 67 -13.79 -7.42 9.19
N CYS A 68 -13.90 -6.52 8.21
CA CYS A 68 -14.35 -6.86 6.86
C CYS A 68 -13.38 -7.86 6.22
N PHE A 69 -12.08 -7.62 6.29
CA PHE A 69 -11.07 -8.54 5.77
C PHE A 69 -11.19 -9.94 6.40
N MET A 70 -11.29 -10.02 7.73
CA MET A 70 -11.46 -11.28 8.46
C MET A 70 -12.79 -12.00 8.18
N ALA A 71 -13.81 -11.29 7.69
CA ALA A 71 -15.08 -11.90 7.27
C ALA A 71 -14.96 -12.61 5.91
N HIS A 72 -14.02 -12.18 5.05
CA HIS A 72 -13.77 -12.77 3.74
C HIS A 72 -12.59 -13.75 3.73
N VAL A 73 -11.59 -13.51 4.57
CA VAL A 73 -10.32 -14.25 4.55
C VAL A 73 -10.18 -15.13 5.78
N ASN A 74 -9.92 -16.41 5.55
CA ASN A 74 -9.70 -17.36 6.63
C ASN A 74 -8.27 -17.18 7.18
N MET A 75 -8.20 -16.56 8.36
CA MET A 75 -6.93 -16.27 9.02
C MET A 75 -6.15 -17.52 9.43
N ASP A 76 -6.81 -18.64 9.71
CA ASP A 76 -6.15 -19.91 10.03
C ASP A 76 -5.43 -20.48 8.79
N GLN A 77 -6.03 -20.29 7.61
CA GLN A 77 -5.41 -20.67 6.33
C GLN A 77 -4.17 -19.82 6.04
N LEU A 78 -4.23 -18.50 6.30
CA LEU A 78 -3.07 -17.61 6.16
C LEU A 78 -1.92 -17.95 7.13
N LYS A 79 -2.25 -18.42 8.34
CA LYS A 79 -1.27 -18.82 9.37
C LYS A 79 -0.74 -20.24 9.19
N THR A 80 -1.22 -20.98 8.19
CA THR A 80 -0.81 -22.37 7.96
C THR A 80 0.69 -22.45 7.65
N ASP A 81 1.41 -23.29 8.40
CA ASP A 81 2.82 -23.58 8.15
C ASP A 81 2.96 -24.42 6.87
N THR A 82 3.20 -23.73 5.75
CA THR A 82 3.29 -24.35 4.43
C THR A 82 4.54 -25.22 4.25
N SER A 83 5.53 -25.14 5.15
CA SER A 83 6.75 -25.97 5.05
C SER A 83 6.47 -27.47 5.23
N LYS A 84 5.34 -27.82 5.85
CA LYS A 84 4.92 -29.19 6.17
C LYS A 84 3.95 -29.79 5.14
N LEU A 85 3.51 -29.01 4.17
CA LEU A 85 2.55 -29.44 3.16
C LEU A 85 3.26 -30.00 1.93
N GLU A 86 2.64 -30.98 1.28
CA GLU A 86 3.05 -31.42 -0.05
C GLU A 86 2.76 -30.30 -1.08
N GLU A 87 3.51 -30.27 -2.19
CA GLU A 87 3.37 -29.21 -3.21
C GLU A 87 1.93 -29.07 -3.75
N GLN A 88 1.22 -30.19 -3.92
CA GLN A 88 -0.17 -30.18 -4.35
C GLN A 88 -1.12 -29.57 -3.30
N GLU A 89 -0.82 -29.74 -2.01
CA GLU A 89 -1.61 -29.18 -0.91
C GLU A 89 -1.34 -27.67 -0.76
N LYS A 90 -0.07 -27.24 -0.90
CA LYS A 90 0.28 -25.81 -0.97
C LYS A 90 -0.48 -25.11 -2.08
N LYS A 91 -0.49 -25.71 -3.28
CA LYS A 91 -1.19 -25.17 -4.45
C LYS A 91 -2.69 -24.94 -4.16
N LYS A 92 -3.37 -25.95 -3.62
CA LYS A 92 -4.80 -25.86 -3.26
C LYS A 92 -5.06 -24.83 -2.16
N LEU A 93 -4.17 -24.74 -1.17
CA LEU A 93 -4.27 -23.76 -0.09
C LEU A 93 -4.19 -22.34 -0.66
N PHE A 94 -3.18 -22.05 -1.48
CA PHE A 94 -2.99 -20.71 -2.07
C PHE A 94 -4.08 -20.35 -3.08
N GLU A 95 -4.60 -21.30 -3.86
CA GLU A 95 -5.77 -21.08 -4.72
C GLU A 95 -6.98 -20.60 -3.91
N LYS A 96 -7.24 -21.24 -2.77
CA LYS A 96 -8.34 -20.87 -1.86
C LYS A 96 -8.10 -19.53 -1.16
N ILE A 97 -6.87 -19.25 -0.72
CA ILE A 97 -6.49 -17.95 -0.14
C ILE A 97 -6.70 -16.84 -1.19
N CYS A 98 -6.35 -17.09 -2.45
CA CYS A 98 -6.51 -16.14 -3.54
C CYS A 98 -7.96 -15.79 -3.82
N GLU A 99 -8.86 -16.78 -3.83
CA GLU A 99 -10.30 -16.56 -3.96
C GLU A 99 -10.81 -15.64 -2.84
N GLN A 100 -10.47 -15.95 -1.59
CA GLN A 100 -10.85 -15.15 -0.42
C GLN A 100 -10.31 -13.72 -0.45
N ILE A 101 -9.05 -13.53 -0.83
CA ILE A 101 -8.43 -12.20 -0.92
C ILE A 101 -9.13 -11.38 -2.02
N ASN A 102 -9.47 -11.98 -3.16
CA ASN A 102 -10.20 -11.29 -4.22
C ASN A 102 -11.60 -10.84 -3.76
N GLU A 103 -12.30 -11.66 -2.97
CA GLU A 103 -13.58 -11.26 -2.37
C GLU A 103 -13.42 -10.09 -1.38
N SER A 104 -12.31 -10.06 -0.63
CA SER A 104 -12.03 -9.02 0.36
C SER A 104 -11.81 -7.62 -0.23
N VAL A 105 -11.59 -7.49 -1.54
CA VAL A 105 -11.44 -6.18 -2.22
C VAL A 105 -12.61 -5.25 -1.95
N THR A 106 -13.82 -5.81 -1.76
CA THR A 106 -15.02 -5.04 -1.40
C THR A 106 -14.82 -4.16 -0.16
N CYS A 107 -13.95 -4.59 0.77
CA CYS A 107 -13.61 -3.88 2.00
C CYS A 107 -12.92 -2.53 1.77
N LEU A 108 -12.38 -2.27 0.56
CA LEU A 108 -11.78 -0.99 0.21
C LEU A 108 -12.81 0.06 -0.22
N THR A 109 -14.04 -0.34 -0.54
CA THR A 109 -15.09 0.57 -0.99
C THR A 109 -15.43 1.64 0.05
N PRO A 110 -15.62 1.31 1.34
CA PRO A 110 -15.93 2.32 2.35
C PRO A 110 -14.71 3.18 2.69
N VAL A 111 -13.49 2.63 2.62
CA VAL A 111 -12.24 3.39 2.76
C VAL A 111 -12.16 4.47 1.69
N LYS A 112 -12.37 4.11 0.43
CA LYS A 112 -12.44 5.06 -0.69
C LYS A 112 -13.50 6.14 -0.44
N ALA A 113 -14.68 5.76 0.01
CA ALA A 113 -15.78 6.69 0.25
C ALA A 113 -15.49 7.69 1.38
N LYS A 114 -14.82 7.23 2.46
CA LYS A 114 -14.44 8.07 3.61
C LYS A 114 -13.21 8.92 3.35
N LEU A 115 -12.29 8.47 2.51
CA LEU A 115 -11.10 9.23 2.15
C LEU A 115 -11.42 10.33 1.14
N LYS A 116 -12.35 10.11 0.21
CA LYS A 116 -12.71 11.06 -0.86
C LYS A 116 -12.97 12.51 -0.41
N PRO A 117 -13.70 12.81 0.69
CA PRO A 117 -13.93 14.18 1.12
C PRO A 117 -12.71 14.90 1.68
N CYS A 118 -11.63 14.15 2.01
CA CYS A 118 -10.37 14.73 2.45
C CYS A 118 -9.44 15.12 1.30
N LEU A 119 -9.75 14.69 0.07
CA LEU A 119 -8.87 14.81 -1.08
C LEU A 119 -9.36 15.91 -2.02
N ASP A 120 -8.41 16.60 -2.65
CA ASP A 120 -8.73 17.47 -3.78
C ASP A 120 -9.03 16.65 -5.05
N GLU A 121 -9.44 17.32 -6.13
CA GLU A 121 -9.82 16.64 -7.38
C GLU A 121 -8.71 15.79 -7.99
N GLU A 122 -7.45 16.14 -7.74
CA GLU A 122 -6.30 15.45 -8.30
C GLU A 122 -5.94 14.22 -7.47
N ASP A 123 -5.89 14.39 -6.15
CA ASP A 123 -5.68 13.30 -5.21
C ASP A 123 -6.81 12.26 -5.30
N VAL A 124 -8.06 12.68 -5.60
CA VAL A 124 -9.15 11.74 -5.90
C VAL A 124 -8.83 10.87 -7.11
N LYS A 125 -8.30 11.42 -8.22
CA LYS A 125 -7.94 10.63 -9.41
C LYS A 125 -6.86 9.60 -9.10
N ILE A 126 -5.87 9.98 -8.30
CA ILE A 126 -4.80 9.08 -7.83
C ILE A 126 -5.39 7.95 -7.00
N MET A 127 -6.18 8.28 -5.97
CA MET A 127 -6.86 7.31 -5.13
C MET A 127 -7.71 6.34 -5.96
N GLU A 128 -8.48 6.85 -6.92
CA GLU A 128 -9.28 6.01 -7.80
C GLU A 128 -8.44 5.08 -8.66
N GLN A 129 -7.32 5.57 -9.21
CA GLN A 129 -6.40 4.77 -9.99
C GLN A 129 -5.73 3.68 -9.15
N VAL A 130 -5.32 3.98 -7.91
CA VAL A 130 -4.72 3.00 -7.00
C VAL A 130 -5.75 1.93 -6.63
N VAL A 131 -6.94 2.32 -6.19
CA VAL A 131 -8.02 1.37 -5.83
C VAL A 131 -8.41 0.49 -7.02
N ALA A 132 -8.48 1.05 -8.23
CA ALA A 132 -8.76 0.28 -9.44
C ALA A 132 -7.63 -0.69 -9.83
N THR A 133 -6.39 -0.42 -9.38
CA THR A 133 -5.22 -1.27 -9.64
C THR A 133 -5.10 -2.43 -8.64
N VAL A 134 -5.65 -2.31 -7.44
CA VAL A 134 -5.58 -3.36 -6.40
C VAL A 134 -6.05 -4.74 -6.91
N PRO A 135 -7.21 -4.89 -7.59
CA PRO A 135 -7.61 -6.19 -8.14
C PRO A 135 -6.59 -6.81 -9.10
N GLU A 136 -5.96 -5.99 -9.96
CA GLU A 136 -4.91 -6.44 -10.89
C GLU A 136 -3.67 -6.91 -10.11
N ALA A 137 -3.31 -6.19 -9.05
CA ALA A 137 -2.18 -6.52 -8.18
C ALA A 137 -2.42 -7.85 -7.44
N LEU A 138 -3.63 -8.06 -6.90
CA LEU A 138 -4.02 -9.30 -6.25
C LEU A 138 -4.02 -10.48 -7.22
N ASN A 139 -4.56 -10.30 -8.43
CA ASN A 139 -4.51 -11.32 -9.47
C ASN A 139 -3.07 -11.68 -9.86
N MET A 140 -2.17 -10.69 -9.90
CA MET A 140 -0.73 -10.93 -10.12
C MET A 140 -0.12 -11.76 -8.98
N ALA A 141 -0.40 -11.42 -7.71
CA ALA A 141 0.03 -12.20 -6.55
C ALA A 141 -0.45 -13.66 -6.60
N CYS A 142 -1.66 -13.84 -7.14
CA CYS A 142 -2.36 -15.11 -7.23
C CYS A 142 -2.06 -15.94 -8.49
N THR A 143 -1.33 -15.37 -9.44
CA THR A 143 -0.91 -16.08 -10.65
C THR A 143 -0.05 -17.30 -10.29
N ASN A 144 -0.14 -18.37 -11.09
CA ASN A 144 0.53 -19.65 -10.84
C ASN A 144 0.21 -20.23 -9.46
N SER A 145 -1.07 -20.19 -9.08
CA SER A 145 -1.57 -20.71 -7.79
C SER A 145 -0.88 -20.07 -6.58
N GLY A 146 -0.72 -18.75 -6.62
CA GLY A 146 -0.17 -17.97 -5.51
C GLY A 146 1.33 -18.20 -5.26
N ALA A 147 2.10 -18.59 -6.28
CA ALA A 147 3.55 -18.76 -6.13
C ALA A 147 4.24 -17.50 -5.58
N LEU A 148 3.72 -16.30 -5.90
CA LEU A 148 4.23 -15.05 -5.36
C LEU A 148 3.76 -14.79 -3.91
N LEU A 149 2.52 -15.15 -3.57
CA LEU A 149 2.05 -15.15 -2.18
C LEU A 149 2.89 -16.09 -1.30
N GLN A 150 3.32 -17.24 -1.82
CA GLN A 150 4.22 -18.13 -1.10
C GLN A 150 5.55 -17.45 -0.79
N LYS A 151 6.13 -16.75 -1.76
CA LYS A 151 7.38 -16.00 -1.55
C LYS A 151 7.26 -14.94 -0.46
N PHE A 152 6.09 -14.33 -0.27
CA PHE A 152 5.87 -13.37 0.83
C PHE A 152 6.00 -14.00 2.23
N THR A 153 5.94 -15.32 2.34
CA THR A 153 6.21 -16.02 3.60
C THR A 153 7.70 -16.20 3.88
N GLU A 154 8.57 -16.01 2.89
CA GLU A 154 10.01 -16.19 3.02
C GLU A 154 10.65 -15.06 3.86
N PRO A 155 11.72 -15.37 4.64
CA PRO A 155 12.39 -14.37 5.47
C PRO A 155 12.88 -13.13 4.71
N ALA A 156 13.40 -13.31 3.48
CA ALA A 156 13.91 -12.20 2.67
C ALA A 156 12.78 -11.21 2.29
N TYR A 157 11.61 -11.72 1.89
CA TYR A 157 10.46 -10.88 1.57
C TYR A 157 9.91 -10.17 2.80
N ARG A 158 9.82 -10.86 3.95
CA ARG A 158 9.40 -10.24 5.21
C ARG A 158 10.37 -9.13 5.66
N SER A 159 11.67 -9.39 5.54
CA SER A 159 12.69 -8.37 5.83
C SER A 159 12.56 -7.17 4.90
N CYS A 160 12.37 -7.39 3.60
CA CYS A 160 12.19 -6.29 2.66
C CYS A 160 10.90 -5.50 2.91
N ALA A 161 9.80 -6.16 3.32
CA ALA A 161 8.56 -5.49 3.66
C ALA A 161 8.73 -4.49 4.83
N MET A 162 9.59 -4.81 5.80
CA MET A 162 9.92 -3.90 6.91
C MET A 162 10.74 -2.67 6.45
N GLU A 163 11.47 -2.79 5.34
CA GLU A 163 12.23 -1.70 4.72
C GLU A 163 11.39 -0.85 3.76
N LEU A 164 10.11 -1.18 3.52
CA LEU A 164 9.27 -0.40 2.62
C LEU A 164 9.06 1.05 3.10
N PRO A 165 8.70 1.33 4.38
CA PRO A 165 8.56 2.71 4.84
C PRO A 165 9.82 3.58 4.66
N PRO A 166 11.03 3.18 5.11
CA PRO A 166 12.22 3.99 4.91
C PRO A 166 12.64 4.06 3.44
N MET A 167 12.38 3.03 2.63
CA MET A 167 12.60 3.07 1.18
C MET A 167 11.69 4.09 0.49
N ILE A 168 10.43 4.14 0.92
CA ILE A 168 9.45 5.11 0.43
C ILE A 168 9.94 6.52 0.77
N GLU A 169 10.34 6.77 2.01
CA GLU A 169 10.89 8.06 2.44
C GLU A 169 12.15 8.45 1.65
N GLU A 170 13.13 7.56 1.52
CA GLU A 170 14.40 7.79 0.80
C GLU A 170 14.18 8.10 -0.69
N CYS A 171 13.38 7.28 -1.39
CA CYS A 171 13.10 7.50 -2.81
C CYS A 171 12.15 8.67 -3.05
N THR A 172 11.44 9.04 -1.98
CA THR A 172 10.55 10.17 -1.80
C THR A 172 11.20 11.55 -1.75
N SER A 173 12.17 11.66 -0.85
CA SER A 173 12.64 12.92 -0.28
C SER A 173 13.31 13.86 -1.27
N GLU A 174 13.75 13.33 -2.40
CA GLU A 174 14.42 14.09 -3.46
C GLU A 174 13.43 14.70 -4.47
N LEU A 175 12.12 14.40 -4.35
CA LEU A 175 11.11 15.02 -5.20
C LEU A 175 10.95 16.50 -4.83
N PRO A 176 11.07 17.43 -5.79
CA PRO A 176 10.95 18.85 -5.49
C PRO A 176 9.50 19.24 -5.17
N ASP A 177 9.29 20.07 -4.14
CA ASP A 177 7.99 20.63 -3.72
C ASP A 177 7.14 21.20 -4.88
N SER A 178 7.82 21.66 -5.95
CA SER A 178 7.16 22.11 -7.18
C SER A 178 6.26 21.06 -7.85
N MET A 179 6.50 19.77 -7.61
CA MET A 179 5.65 18.68 -8.09
C MET A 179 4.36 18.54 -7.29
N GLU A 180 4.33 19.08 -6.07
CA GLU A 180 3.13 19.04 -5.22
C GLU A 180 2.08 20.05 -5.63
N SER A 181 2.53 21.18 -6.18
CA SER A 181 1.70 22.34 -6.56
C SER A 181 1.29 22.36 -8.04
N LEU A 182 1.83 21.46 -8.85
CA LEU A 182 1.52 21.34 -10.27
C LEU A 182 0.59 20.15 -10.52
N PRO A 183 -0.50 20.33 -11.30
CA PRO A 183 -1.30 19.19 -11.72
C PRO A 183 -0.50 18.21 -12.57
N PHE A 184 -0.74 16.92 -12.40
CA PHE A 184 -0.10 15.81 -13.11
C PHE A 184 -0.21 15.96 -14.62
N SER A 185 -1.34 16.48 -15.11
CA SER A 185 -1.58 16.77 -16.52
C SER A 185 -0.68 17.88 -17.09
N GLN A 186 -0.01 18.65 -16.23
CA GLN A 186 0.88 19.76 -16.57
C GLN A 186 2.37 19.42 -16.33
N TYR A 187 2.69 18.17 -15.99
CA TYR A 187 4.08 17.76 -15.79
C TYR A 187 4.89 17.95 -17.08
N SER A 188 5.97 18.71 -16.98
CA SER A 188 6.93 18.91 -18.06
C SER A 188 7.98 17.80 -18.06
N GLU A 189 8.86 17.83 -19.06
CA GLU A 189 10.01 16.91 -19.15
C GLU A 189 10.86 16.87 -17.88
N LYS A 190 10.99 18.02 -17.19
CA LYS A 190 11.70 18.07 -15.91
C LYS A 190 11.02 17.21 -14.84
N GLN A 191 9.71 17.39 -14.61
CA GLN A 191 8.97 16.60 -13.62
C GLN A 191 8.94 15.11 -13.99
N CYS A 192 8.87 14.78 -15.28
CA CYS A 192 9.00 13.39 -15.73
C CYS A 192 10.36 12.79 -15.40
N GLY A 193 11.44 13.58 -15.54
CA GLY A 193 12.78 13.19 -15.09
C GLY A 193 12.83 12.82 -13.61
N GLU A 194 12.19 13.63 -12.74
CA GLU A 194 12.12 13.33 -11.30
C GLU A 194 11.35 12.03 -11.00
N ILE A 195 10.23 11.81 -11.70
CA ILE A 195 9.48 10.53 -11.61
C ILE A 195 10.36 9.34 -12.00
N TYR A 196 11.20 9.50 -13.04
CA TYR A 196 12.11 8.44 -13.50
C TYR A 196 13.23 8.18 -12.48
N THR A 197 13.77 9.23 -11.86
CA THR A 197 14.73 9.11 -10.76
C THR A 197 14.13 8.36 -9.57
N MET A 198 12.92 8.72 -9.15
CA MET A 198 12.18 8.03 -8.09
C MET A 198 11.98 6.54 -8.43
N ARG A 199 11.56 6.24 -9.68
CA ARG A 199 11.40 4.85 -10.16
C ARG A 199 12.70 4.06 -10.07
N ASP A 200 13.81 4.67 -10.46
CA ASP A 200 15.11 4.00 -10.47
C ASP A 200 15.62 3.77 -9.03
N CYS A 201 15.32 4.69 -8.11
CA CYS A 201 15.56 4.49 -6.68
C CYS A 201 14.81 3.28 -6.13
N PHE A 202 13.48 3.20 -6.30
CA PHE A 202 12.70 2.04 -5.84
C PHE A 202 13.19 0.75 -6.48
N SER A 203 13.50 0.80 -7.77
CA SER A 203 14.00 -0.36 -8.50
C SER A 203 15.33 -0.89 -7.94
N ARG A 204 16.22 0.02 -7.53
CA ARG A 204 17.49 -0.31 -6.88
C ARG A 204 17.25 -0.91 -5.49
N ARG A 205 16.46 -0.25 -4.63
CA ARG A 205 16.23 -0.68 -3.24
C ARG A 205 15.50 -2.02 -3.15
N ILE A 206 14.50 -2.27 -4.01
CA ILE A 206 13.82 -3.57 -4.10
C ILE A 206 14.78 -4.70 -4.54
N LYS A 207 15.75 -4.40 -5.43
CA LYS A 207 16.77 -5.38 -5.82
C LYS A 207 17.76 -5.66 -4.69
N GLU A 208 18.20 -4.62 -4.00
CA GLU A 208 19.11 -4.73 -2.85
C GLU A 208 18.51 -5.57 -1.70
N CYS A 209 17.21 -5.45 -1.44
CA CYS A 209 16.54 -6.24 -0.41
C CYS A 209 16.24 -7.70 -0.82
N GLY A 210 16.51 -8.09 -2.08
CA GLY A 210 16.38 -9.47 -2.58
C GLY A 210 14.95 -9.94 -2.88
N ALA A 211 13.93 -9.11 -2.60
CA ALA A 211 12.52 -9.46 -2.80
C ALA A 211 12.01 -8.98 -4.17
N THR A 212 12.64 -9.44 -5.26
CA THR A 212 12.38 -8.92 -6.62
C THR A 212 10.93 -9.11 -7.08
N GLY A 213 10.16 -9.99 -6.44
CA GLY A 213 8.72 -10.10 -6.68
C GLY A 213 7.93 -8.83 -6.35
N TYR A 214 8.43 -7.95 -5.45
CA TYR A 214 7.82 -6.63 -5.23
C TYR A 214 7.98 -5.69 -6.42
N MET A 215 8.96 -5.94 -7.30
CA MET A 215 9.19 -5.11 -8.48
C MET A 215 7.99 -5.13 -9.42
N ASP A 216 7.33 -6.29 -9.58
CA ASP A 216 6.20 -6.41 -10.50
C ASP A 216 5.00 -5.59 -10.01
N PHE A 217 4.75 -5.56 -8.69
CA PHE A 217 3.76 -4.68 -8.08
C PHE A 217 4.13 -3.21 -8.26
N PHE A 218 5.38 -2.86 -7.93
CA PHE A 218 5.87 -1.49 -8.07
C PHE A 218 5.68 -1.00 -9.51
N ILE A 219 6.10 -1.78 -10.51
CA ILE A 219 5.95 -1.45 -11.93
C ILE A 219 4.48 -1.32 -12.32
N LEU A 220 3.60 -2.19 -11.81
CA LEU A 220 2.16 -2.12 -12.07
C LEU A 220 1.58 -0.78 -11.59
N PHE A 221 1.76 -0.44 -10.32
CA PHE A 221 1.26 0.82 -9.76
C PHE A 221 1.93 2.03 -10.44
N TYR A 222 3.24 1.98 -10.63
CA TYR A 222 4.00 3.02 -11.30
C TYR A 222 3.44 3.32 -12.70
N ARG A 223 3.21 2.30 -13.54
CA ARG A 223 2.66 2.49 -14.89
C ARG A 223 1.25 3.09 -14.88
N LYS A 224 0.42 2.65 -13.93
CA LYS A 224 -0.97 3.13 -13.79
C LYS A 224 -1.01 4.60 -13.37
N LEU A 225 -0.10 5.01 -12.48
CA LEU A 225 0.03 6.40 -12.05
C LEU A 225 0.70 7.28 -13.11
N LEU A 226 1.73 6.77 -13.80
CA LEU A 226 2.39 7.49 -14.91
C LEU A 226 1.39 7.83 -16.02
N ALA A 227 0.38 6.99 -16.25
CA ALA A 227 -0.68 7.24 -17.22
C ALA A 227 -1.59 8.44 -16.90
N LEU A 228 -1.54 8.98 -15.68
CA LEU A 228 -2.20 10.23 -15.29
C LEU A 228 -1.40 11.47 -15.72
N THR A 229 -0.16 11.29 -16.19
CA THR A 229 0.78 12.35 -16.57
C THR A 229 1.04 12.36 -18.09
N PRO A 230 1.57 13.46 -18.65
CA PRO A 230 2.12 13.49 -20.01
C PRO A 230 3.42 12.70 -20.22
N CYS A 231 4.02 12.16 -19.16
CA CYS A 231 5.31 11.48 -19.22
C CYS A 231 5.23 10.23 -20.10
N LYS A 232 6.20 10.06 -21.01
CA LYS A 232 6.29 8.96 -21.98
C LYS A 232 7.50 8.09 -21.74
#